data_AF-A0AAE4RYL4-F1
#
_entry.id   AF-A0AAE4RYL4-F1
#
_cell.length_a   1.000
_cell.length_b   1.000
_cell.length_c   1.000
_cell.angle_alpha   90.00
_cell.angle_beta   90.00
_cell.angle_gamma   90.00
#
_symmetry.space_group_name_H-M   'P 1'
#
loop_
_entity.id
_entity.type
_entity.pdbx_description
1 polymer ?
#
loop_
_entity_poly.entity_id
_entity_poly.type
_entity_poly.pdbx_seq_one_letter_code
_entity_poly.pdbx_strand_id
1 'polypeptide(L)'
;MNLSEYSRRPSGEVRIGRVVIGGGHPVAVQSMTNTDTNDTEACAAQIERIDRAGGGIVRLTAQGRREGENLANIVRRVREDGFDTAIVADIHFVPEVAAIAAKYVDKVRINPGNYRTDHGELEALIAQCRERGVALRIGVNHGSLSKRVFDRWGDTPQGMVVSAMEFLRVCKAQGFDQVVVSMKSSNTRVMVAAYRLLVEAMDAEDMHYPIHLGVTEAGNGIEGRIKSAVGIGALMADGIGDTIRVSLTEAPENEIPVAELLVKHFARRPGKFPVLHPERYSPTEYRRRTNVAVPVVHTEPLEGFCVIEAVSENPTAELRAAILNLDTPRPVVVKRRYGETSPETLAVKAAADLGVLFLDGLADGIWIDAPGFAEEEIRNIELMILQAARVRFSHTEYIACPSCGRTLYDIEKTLAAVKSRTSHLKNLKIGVMGCIVNGPGEMADADYGYVGAAPGRITLYKGRTVVERNIPQEEALDRLVELIRDNGDWVEP
;
A
#
# COMPACT_ATOMS: atom_id res chain seq x y z
N MET A 1 20.64 3.26 -1.65
CA MET A 1 20.22 1.89 -2.05
C MET A 1 21.42 1.17 -2.65
N ASN A 2 21.62 -0.11 -2.33
CA ASN A 2 22.66 -0.94 -2.95
C ASN A 2 22.04 -1.78 -4.07
N LEU A 3 22.54 -1.65 -5.30
CA LEU A 3 22.04 -2.41 -6.45
C LEU A 3 22.67 -3.80 -6.57
N SER A 4 23.82 -4.01 -5.94
CA SER A 4 24.62 -5.22 -6.11
C SER A 4 24.29 -6.31 -5.08
N GLU A 5 23.78 -5.95 -3.91
CA GLU A 5 23.41 -6.90 -2.87
C GLU A 5 22.23 -6.39 -2.05
N TYR A 6 21.54 -7.33 -1.40
CA TYR A 6 20.44 -7.00 -0.52
C TYR A 6 20.96 -6.59 0.87
N SER A 7 20.53 -5.43 1.35
CA SER A 7 20.78 -4.97 2.72
C SER A 7 19.59 -4.17 3.21
N ARG A 8 19.11 -4.44 4.43
CA ARG A 8 18.07 -3.61 5.05
C ARG A 8 18.61 -2.20 5.32
N ARG A 9 17.77 -1.19 5.06
CA ARG A 9 18.04 0.20 5.41
C ARG A 9 18.13 0.30 6.95
N PRO A 10 19.19 0.92 7.50
CA PRO A 10 19.25 1.23 8.93
C PRO A 10 18.13 2.20 9.34
N SER A 11 17.58 1.99 10.53
CA SER A 11 16.55 2.85 11.13
C SER A 11 16.69 2.83 12.65
N GLY A 12 16.21 3.88 13.32
CA GLY A 12 16.11 3.93 14.78
C GLY A 12 15.09 2.94 15.34
N GLU A 13 15.14 2.66 16.64
CA GLU A 13 14.17 1.77 17.29
C GLU A 13 12.93 2.54 17.74
N VAL A 14 11.76 2.00 17.41
CA VAL A 14 10.47 2.51 17.90
C VAL A 14 9.72 1.40 18.61
N ARG A 15 9.32 1.66 19.86
CA ARG A 15 8.50 0.75 20.67
C ARG A 15 7.02 1.10 20.50
N ILE A 16 6.21 0.07 20.25
CA ILE A 16 4.76 0.14 20.08
C ILE A 16 4.18 -0.95 20.99
N GLY A 17 3.85 -0.59 22.22
CA GLY A 17 3.50 -1.57 23.25
C GLY A 17 4.67 -2.52 23.49
N ARG A 18 4.44 -3.83 23.30
CA ARG A 18 5.50 -4.85 23.39
C ARG A 18 6.28 -5.06 22.08
N VAL A 19 5.81 -4.53 20.96
CA VAL A 19 6.45 -4.71 19.66
C VAL A 19 7.51 -3.63 19.47
N VAL A 20 8.69 -4.01 18.99
CA VAL A 20 9.75 -3.07 18.60
C VAL A 20 9.98 -3.22 17.11
N ILE A 21 10.05 -2.09 16.41
CA ILE A 21 10.37 -2.02 14.98
C ILE A 21 11.59 -1.14 14.75
N GLY A 22 12.21 -1.27 13.59
CA GLY A 22 13.46 -0.58 13.26
C GLY A 22 14.67 -1.20 13.96
N GLY A 23 15.82 -0.53 14.00
CA GLY A 23 17.01 -0.97 14.75
C GLY A 23 17.56 -2.36 14.41
N GLY A 24 17.20 -2.92 13.25
CA GLY A 24 17.55 -4.29 12.87
C GLY A 24 16.57 -5.37 13.35
N HIS A 25 15.52 -5.02 14.10
CA HIS A 25 14.44 -5.94 14.46
C HIS A 25 13.71 -6.47 13.22
N PRO A 26 13.13 -7.70 13.27
CA PRO A 26 12.32 -8.24 12.17
C PRO A 26 11.20 -7.29 11.75
N VAL A 27 10.86 -7.30 10.45
CA VAL A 27 9.77 -6.48 9.93
C VAL A 27 8.45 -6.94 10.53
N ALA A 28 7.76 -6.06 11.27
CA ALA A 28 6.50 -6.41 11.93
C ALA A 28 5.30 -6.34 10.98
N VAL A 29 4.35 -7.25 11.12
CA VAL A 29 3.08 -7.24 10.38
C VAL A 29 2.00 -6.50 11.18
N GLN A 30 1.17 -5.72 10.48
CA GLN A 30 0.04 -5.01 11.07
C GLN A 30 -1.22 -5.21 10.23
N SER A 31 -2.38 -5.06 10.87
CA SER A 31 -3.69 -4.98 10.21
C SER A 31 -4.54 -3.85 10.84
N MET A 32 -5.78 -3.69 10.39
CA MET A 32 -6.70 -2.67 10.87
C MET A 32 -8.11 -3.25 11.01
N THR A 33 -8.77 -2.96 12.14
CA THR A 33 -10.16 -3.35 12.32
C THR A 33 -11.09 -2.64 11.34
N ASN A 34 -12.19 -3.31 11.01
CA ASN A 34 -13.29 -2.75 10.22
C ASN A 34 -14.62 -2.65 10.99
N THR A 35 -14.62 -2.98 12.28
CA THR A 35 -15.73 -2.76 13.21
C THR A 35 -15.87 -1.28 13.61
N ASP A 36 -17.08 -0.86 13.98
CA ASP A 36 -17.32 0.44 14.61
C ASP A 36 -16.55 0.50 15.94
N THR A 37 -15.69 1.51 16.11
CA THR A 37 -14.85 1.68 17.30
C THR A 37 -15.65 2.00 18.57
N ASN A 38 -16.95 2.25 18.46
CA ASN A 38 -17.85 2.34 19.60
C ASN A 38 -18.37 0.97 20.09
N ASP A 39 -18.25 -0.08 19.27
CA ASP A 39 -18.57 -1.45 19.68
C ASP A 39 -17.33 -2.12 20.26
N THR A 40 -17.20 -2.02 21.59
CA THR A 40 -16.04 -2.53 22.33
C THR A 40 -15.83 -4.03 22.13
N GLU A 41 -16.89 -4.83 22.23
CA GLU A 41 -16.80 -6.29 22.15
C GLU A 41 -16.46 -6.73 20.74
N ALA A 42 -17.09 -6.13 19.71
CA ALA A 42 -16.75 -6.45 18.32
C ALA A 42 -15.31 -6.08 17.98
N CYS A 43 -14.83 -4.92 18.46
CA CYS A 43 -13.44 -4.50 18.27
C CYS A 43 -12.46 -5.45 18.96
N ALA A 44 -12.68 -5.78 20.23
CA ALA A 44 -11.83 -6.71 20.98
C ALA A 44 -11.78 -8.07 20.27
N ALA A 45 -12.94 -8.66 19.96
CA ALA A 45 -13.01 -9.94 19.28
C ALA A 45 -12.30 -9.95 17.91
N GLN A 46 -12.36 -8.85 17.15
CA GLN A 46 -11.63 -8.74 15.87
C GLN A 46 -10.13 -8.56 16.07
N ILE A 47 -9.70 -7.75 17.04
CA ILE A 47 -8.28 -7.61 17.41
C ILE A 47 -7.70 -8.97 17.75
N GLU A 48 -8.39 -9.78 18.55
CA GLU A 48 -7.91 -11.11 18.90
C GLU A 48 -7.83 -12.06 17.70
N ARG A 49 -8.76 -11.98 16.74
CA ARG A 49 -8.66 -12.80 15.51
C ARG A 49 -7.44 -12.40 14.68
N ILE A 50 -7.16 -11.11 14.57
CA ILE A 50 -5.98 -10.59 13.89
C ILE A 50 -4.70 -11.02 14.62
N ASP A 51 -4.67 -10.93 15.96
CA ASP A 51 -3.53 -11.35 16.77
C ASP A 51 -3.25 -12.86 16.63
N ARG A 52 -4.29 -13.70 16.72
CA ARG A 52 -4.20 -15.15 16.49
C ARG A 52 -3.71 -15.50 15.08
N ALA A 53 -3.95 -14.64 14.10
CA ALA A 53 -3.43 -14.79 12.74
C ALA A 53 -1.95 -14.40 12.60
N GLY A 54 -1.34 -13.76 13.62
CA GLY A 54 0.05 -13.29 13.61
C GLY A 54 0.22 -11.76 13.62
N GLY A 55 -0.88 -11.01 13.65
CA GLY A 55 -0.88 -9.54 13.56
C GLY A 55 -0.68 -8.84 14.90
N GLY A 56 0.57 -8.71 15.37
CA GLY A 56 0.89 -8.14 16.68
C GLY A 56 0.65 -6.62 16.85
N ILE A 57 0.30 -5.90 15.78
CA ILE A 57 -0.05 -4.48 15.82
C ILE A 57 -1.39 -4.29 15.09
N VAL A 58 -2.40 -3.79 15.81
CA VAL A 58 -3.76 -3.62 15.27
C VAL A 58 -4.20 -2.16 15.36
N ARG A 59 -4.67 -1.64 14.24
CA ARG A 59 -5.13 -0.25 14.11
C ARG A 59 -6.65 -0.14 14.17
N LEU A 60 -7.17 0.90 14.80
CA LEU A 60 -8.58 1.24 14.85
C LEU A 60 -8.81 2.70 14.41
N THR A 61 -9.94 2.98 13.78
CA THR A 61 -10.30 4.34 13.40
C THR A 61 -10.89 5.10 14.59
N ALA A 62 -10.40 6.30 14.89
CA ALA A 62 -11.09 7.21 15.81
C ALA A 62 -11.38 8.53 15.09
N GLN A 63 -12.67 8.77 14.80
CA GLN A 63 -13.12 9.95 14.06
C GLN A 63 -13.43 11.13 14.99
N GLY A 64 -14.09 10.85 16.11
CA GLY A 64 -14.49 11.84 17.08
C GLY A 64 -14.11 11.45 18.50
N ARG A 65 -14.56 12.28 19.44
CA ARG A 65 -14.30 12.11 20.86
C ARG A 65 -14.89 10.80 21.41
N ARG A 66 -16.06 10.36 20.91
CA ARG A 66 -16.71 9.13 21.38
C ARG A 66 -15.85 7.90 21.11
N GLU A 67 -15.37 7.76 19.87
CA GLU A 67 -14.45 6.67 19.50
C GLU A 67 -13.13 6.79 20.26
N GLY A 68 -12.58 8.01 20.35
CA GLY A 68 -11.32 8.28 21.05
C GLY A 68 -11.34 7.87 22.52
N GLU A 69 -12.42 8.16 23.25
CA GLU A 69 -12.61 7.74 24.64
C GLU A 69 -12.89 6.23 24.74
N ASN A 70 -13.62 5.65 23.79
CA ASN A 70 -13.93 4.22 23.82
C ASN A 70 -12.70 3.31 23.61
N LEU A 71 -11.61 3.84 23.05
CA LEU A 71 -10.32 3.14 22.97
C LEU A 71 -9.85 2.65 24.35
N ALA A 72 -10.16 3.36 25.44
CA ALA A 72 -9.84 2.92 26.80
C ALA A 72 -10.54 1.59 27.15
N ASN A 73 -11.82 1.45 26.78
CA ASN A 73 -12.59 0.24 27.03
C ASN A 73 -12.09 -0.92 26.17
N ILE A 74 -11.78 -0.66 24.90
CA ILE A 74 -11.25 -1.66 23.97
C ILE A 74 -9.90 -2.18 24.46
N VAL A 75 -8.97 -1.29 24.78
CA VAL A 75 -7.64 -1.66 25.31
C VAL A 75 -7.80 -2.47 26.60
N ARG A 76 -8.66 -2.04 27.53
CA ARG A 76 -8.91 -2.79 28.77
C ARG A 76 -9.45 -4.19 28.46
N ARG A 77 -10.47 -4.31 27.59
CA ARG A 77 -11.09 -5.59 27.24
C ARG A 77 -10.08 -6.57 26.63
N VAL A 78 -9.30 -6.12 25.64
CA VAL A 78 -8.23 -6.93 25.00
C VAL A 78 -7.21 -7.43 26.03
N ARG A 79 -6.84 -6.60 27.01
CA ARG A 79 -5.91 -7.00 28.09
C ARG A 79 -6.56 -7.96 29.08
N GLU A 80 -7.84 -7.78 29.41
CA GLU A 80 -8.63 -8.71 30.26
C GLU A 80 -8.77 -10.09 29.59
N ASP A 81 -8.88 -10.13 28.26
CA ASP A 81 -8.90 -11.37 27.48
C ASP A 81 -7.49 -12.01 27.33
N GLY A 82 -6.46 -11.40 27.91
CA GLY A 82 -5.09 -11.94 27.97
C GLY A 82 -4.22 -11.62 26.76
N PHE A 83 -4.63 -10.69 25.91
CA PHE A 83 -3.90 -10.29 24.71
C PHE A 83 -3.03 -9.05 24.94
N ASP A 84 -1.78 -9.12 24.51
CA ASP A 84 -0.79 -8.04 24.58
C ASP A 84 -0.66 -7.25 23.26
N THR A 85 -1.59 -7.46 22.32
CA THR A 85 -1.60 -6.84 21.00
C THR A 85 -1.43 -5.33 21.10
N ALA A 86 -0.53 -4.76 20.30
CA ALA A 86 -0.27 -3.33 20.31
C ALA A 86 -1.37 -2.58 19.55
N ILE A 87 -1.97 -1.57 20.20
CA ILE A 87 -3.13 -0.87 19.68
C ILE A 87 -2.73 0.49 19.10
N VAL A 88 -3.24 0.78 17.89
CA VAL A 88 -2.96 2.01 17.15
C VAL A 88 -4.22 2.81 16.89
N ALA A 89 -4.29 4.07 17.30
CA ALA A 89 -5.38 4.97 16.93
C ALA A 89 -5.11 5.66 15.59
N ASP A 90 -6.05 5.58 14.65
CA ASP A 90 -5.96 6.20 13.33
C ASP A 90 -6.75 7.50 13.24
N ILE A 91 -6.05 8.61 13.46
CA ILE A 91 -6.64 9.96 13.53
C ILE A 91 -6.48 10.65 12.18
N HIS A 92 -7.59 11.24 11.70
CA HIS A 92 -7.58 11.97 10.43
C HIS A 92 -7.71 13.49 10.64
N PHE A 93 -8.78 13.99 11.26
CA PHE A 93 -9.12 15.42 11.17
C PHE A 93 -8.99 16.24 12.45
N VAL A 94 -9.08 15.63 13.62
CA VAL A 94 -9.27 16.37 14.88
C VAL A 94 -8.06 16.15 15.78
N PRO A 95 -7.17 17.15 15.94
CA PRO A 95 -6.01 17.08 16.84
C PRO A 95 -6.36 16.71 18.28
N GLU A 96 -7.49 17.22 18.80
CA GLU A 96 -7.99 16.90 20.14
C GLU A 96 -8.20 15.38 20.33
N VAL A 97 -8.70 14.68 19.29
CA VAL A 97 -8.94 13.22 19.37
C VAL A 97 -7.62 12.45 19.43
N ALA A 98 -6.54 12.94 18.80
CA ALA A 98 -5.22 12.35 18.96
C ALA A 98 -4.70 12.47 20.39
N ALA A 99 -4.88 13.63 21.03
CA ALA A 99 -4.52 13.82 22.44
C ALA A 99 -5.37 12.91 23.35
N ILE A 100 -6.66 12.72 23.08
CA ILE A 100 -7.49 11.79 23.85
C ILE A 100 -6.99 10.36 23.68
N ALA A 101 -6.81 9.90 22.44
CA ALA A 101 -6.38 8.54 22.13
C ALA A 101 -5.01 8.21 22.72
N ALA A 102 -4.06 9.15 22.69
CA ALA A 102 -2.71 9.00 23.25
C ALA A 102 -2.69 8.72 24.77
N LYS A 103 -3.81 8.85 25.48
CA LYS A 103 -3.91 8.43 26.89
C LYS A 103 -4.03 6.92 27.06
N TYR A 104 -4.45 6.20 26.01
CA TYR A 104 -4.92 4.82 26.12
C TYR A 104 -4.20 3.84 25.19
N VAL A 105 -3.74 4.29 24.01
CA VAL A 105 -3.17 3.41 22.97
C VAL A 105 -1.65 3.42 22.96
N ASP A 106 -1.04 2.44 22.30
CA ASP A 106 0.41 2.28 22.19
C ASP A 106 1.03 3.17 21.09
N LYS A 107 0.25 3.53 20.08
CA LYS A 107 0.68 4.40 18.97
C LYS A 107 -0.48 5.24 18.43
N VAL A 108 -0.22 6.47 18.06
CA VAL A 108 -1.17 7.32 17.33
C VAL A 108 -0.68 7.53 15.90
N ARG A 109 -1.54 7.35 14.90
CA ARG A 109 -1.30 7.84 13.53
C ARG A 109 -2.01 9.16 13.32
N ILE A 110 -1.29 10.13 12.77
CA ILE A 110 -1.86 11.37 12.24
C ILE A 110 -1.61 11.48 10.73
N ASN A 111 -2.43 12.27 10.04
CA ASN A 111 -2.23 12.64 8.65
C ASN A 111 -1.85 14.13 8.57
N PRO A 112 -0.62 14.46 8.09
CA PRO A 112 -0.18 15.83 7.87
C PRO A 112 -1.16 16.73 7.11
N GLY A 113 -1.92 16.18 6.16
CA GLY A 113 -2.85 16.97 5.33
C GLY A 113 -3.91 17.74 6.12
N ASN A 114 -4.21 17.30 7.35
CA ASN A 114 -5.26 17.84 8.20
C ASN A 114 -4.74 18.52 9.47
N TYR A 115 -3.43 18.53 9.68
CA TYR A 115 -2.79 19.13 10.86
C TYR A 115 -2.12 20.44 10.47
N ARG A 116 -2.25 21.42 11.35
CA ARG A 116 -1.57 22.70 11.23
C ARG A 116 -0.31 22.68 12.08
N THR A 117 0.84 22.91 11.44
CA THR A 117 2.13 22.95 12.15
C THR A 117 2.42 24.31 12.79
N ASP A 118 1.62 25.35 12.53
CA ASP A 118 1.85 26.72 12.98
C ASP A 118 1.22 27.06 14.35
N HIS A 119 0.41 26.16 14.94
CA HIS A 119 -0.31 26.42 16.20
C HIS A 119 0.20 25.63 17.41
N GLY A 120 1.33 24.92 17.29
CA GLY A 120 1.89 24.13 18.40
C GLY A 120 1.16 22.83 18.72
N GLU A 121 0.13 22.46 17.92
CA GLU A 121 -0.71 21.27 18.15
C GLU A 121 0.11 19.97 18.08
N LEU A 122 1.07 19.91 17.14
CA LEU A 122 1.94 18.75 16.98
C LEU A 122 2.92 18.64 18.16
N GLU A 123 3.48 19.75 18.60
CA GLU A 123 4.39 19.83 19.75
C GLU A 123 3.68 19.40 21.04
N ALA A 124 2.44 19.84 21.26
CA ALA A 124 1.61 19.40 22.38
C ALA A 124 1.36 17.87 22.33
N LEU A 125 1.02 17.33 21.16
CA LEU A 125 0.86 15.89 20.98
C LEU A 125 2.18 15.13 21.25
N ILE A 126 3.31 15.62 20.74
CA ILE A 126 4.65 15.04 20.97
C ILE A 126 4.96 15.02 22.46
N ALA A 127 4.71 16.12 23.19
CA ALA A 127 4.95 16.19 24.62
C ALA A 127 4.14 15.13 25.38
N GLN A 128 2.85 14.98 25.04
CA GLN A 128 1.99 13.97 25.65
C GLN A 128 2.43 12.53 25.29
N CYS A 129 2.76 12.29 24.02
CA CYS A 129 3.29 11.01 23.56
C CYS A 129 4.57 10.63 24.30
N ARG A 130 5.48 11.59 24.51
CA ARG A 130 6.71 11.39 25.29
C ARG A 130 6.41 11.02 26.74
N GLU A 131 5.53 11.76 27.42
CA GLU A 131 5.16 11.50 28.81
C GLU A 131 4.56 10.10 28.99
N ARG A 132 3.73 9.66 28.04
CA ARG A 132 3.04 8.36 28.10
C ARG A 132 3.84 7.19 27.51
N GLY A 133 4.92 7.45 26.78
CA GLY A 133 5.65 6.42 26.04
C GLY A 133 4.92 5.88 24.81
N VAL A 134 4.12 6.74 24.16
CA VAL A 134 3.30 6.41 22.98
C VAL A 134 4.05 6.80 21.70
N ALA A 135 4.10 5.89 20.73
CA ALA A 135 4.71 6.20 19.43
C ALA A 135 3.79 7.06 18.54
N LEU A 136 4.39 7.81 17.62
CA LEU A 136 3.66 8.60 16.61
C LEU A 136 3.92 8.04 15.21
N ARG A 137 2.89 7.95 14.37
CA ARG A 137 3.05 7.69 12.94
C ARG A 137 2.61 8.91 12.12
N ILE A 138 3.53 9.46 11.35
CA ILE A 138 3.26 10.47 10.33
C ILE A 138 2.90 9.75 9.02
N GLY A 139 1.60 9.71 8.69
CA GLY A 139 1.11 8.94 7.54
C GLY A 139 0.46 9.81 6.48
N VAL A 140 1.17 10.08 5.38
CA VAL A 140 0.65 10.82 4.21
C VAL A 140 0.05 9.83 3.22
N ASN A 141 -1.18 10.11 2.78
CA ASN A 141 -1.82 9.38 1.69
C ASN A 141 -1.91 10.28 0.45
N HIS A 142 -1.69 9.71 -0.72
CA HIS A 142 -1.99 10.31 -2.02
C HIS A 142 -3.47 10.71 -2.06
N GLY A 143 -3.79 11.87 -2.65
CA GLY A 143 -5.14 12.43 -2.65
C GLY A 143 -5.58 13.11 -1.35
N SER A 144 -4.74 13.14 -0.30
CA SER A 144 -5.05 13.79 0.99
C SER A 144 -4.03 14.86 1.41
N LEU A 145 -3.28 15.42 0.45
CA LEU A 145 -2.32 16.48 0.72
C LEU A 145 -3.02 17.76 1.18
N SER A 146 -2.37 18.53 2.05
CA SER A 146 -2.88 19.85 2.42
C SER A 146 -2.98 20.75 1.20
N LYS A 147 -3.96 21.66 1.19
CA LYS A 147 -4.17 22.59 0.07
C LYS A 147 -2.88 23.34 -0.32
N ARG A 148 -2.11 23.81 0.66
CA ARG A 148 -0.83 24.51 0.43
C ARG A 148 0.18 23.65 -0.34
N VAL A 149 0.29 22.37 0.03
CA VAL A 149 1.22 21.45 -0.64
C VAL A 149 0.70 21.10 -2.03
N PHE A 150 -0.59 20.82 -2.16
CA PHE A 150 -1.24 20.51 -3.43
C PHE A 150 -1.11 21.67 -4.43
N ASP A 151 -1.38 22.91 -4.03
CA ASP A 151 -1.31 24.07 -4.92
C ASP A 151 0.11 24.33 -5.44
N ARG A 152 1.15 23.94 -4.69
CA ARG A 152 2.56 24.17 -5.07
C ARG A 152 3.21 22.99 -5.80
N TRP A 153 2.88 21.77 -5.40
CA TRP A 153 3.57 20.55 -5.87
C TRP A 153 2.66 19.58 -6.62
N GLY A 154 1.34 19.85 -6.64
CA GLY A 154 0.34 18.88 -7.07
C GLY A 154 0.25 17.67 -6.16
N ASP A 155 -0.59 16.72 -6.56
CA ASP A 155 -0.71 15.41 -5.91
C ASP A 155 0.34 14.43 -6.47
N THR A 156 1.61 14.76 -6.21
CA THR A 156 2.80 14.11 -6.76
C THR A 156 3.61 13.40 -5.66
N PRO A 157 4.50 12.45 -6.00
CA PRO A 157 5.45 11.86 -5.06
C PRO A 157 6.23 12.93 -4.26
N GLN A 158 6.68 13.99 -4.93
CA GLN A 158 7.40 15.11 -4.30
C GLN A 158 6.52 15.86 -3.30
N GLY A 159 5.25 16.14 -3.65
CA GLY A 159 4.29 16.75 -2.73
C GLY A 159 4.07 15.90 -1.47
N MET A 160 3.99 14.57 -1.62
CA MET A 160 3.88 13.65 -0.48
C MET A 160 5.11 13.72 0.44
N VAL A 161 6.32 13.73 -0.13
CA VAL A 161 7.59 13.84 0.61
C VAL A 161 7.68 15.16 1.37
N VAL A 162 7.35 16.28 0.72
CA VAL A 162 7.34 17.61 1.37
C VAL A 162 6.41 17.61 2.57
N SER A 163 5.18 17.08 2.41
CA SER A 163 4.20 16.96 3.49
C SER A 163 4.73 16.12 4.68
N ALA A 164 5.43 15.02 4.40
CA ALA A 164 6.03 14.18 5.43
C ALA A 164 7.17 14.90 6.17
N MET A 165 8.12 15.44 5.41
CA MET A 165 9.35 16.05 5.93
C MET A 165 9.06 17.28 6.79
N GLU A 166 8.01 18.05 6.50
CA GLU A 166 7.58 19.16 7.36
C GLU A 166 7.30 18.69 8.81
N PHE A 167 6.63 17.55 8.97
CA PHE A 167 6.30 17.00 10.30
C PHE A 167 7.50 16.29 10.94
N LEU A 168 8.31 15.59 10.14
CA LEU A 168 9.53 14.93 10.64
C LEU A 168 10.56 15.94 11.16
N ARG A 169 10.70 17.11 10.51
CA ARG A 169 11.55 18.20 11.01
C ARG A 169 11.11 18.72 12.36
N VAL A 170 9.80 18.84 12.61
CA VAL A 170 9.28 19.21 13.94
C VAL A 170 9.61 18.12 14.97
N CYS A 171 9.41 16.84 14.64
CA CYS A 171 9.76 15.73 15.52
C CYS A 171 11.26 15.73 15.88
N LYS A 172 12.13 15.93 14.89
CA LYS A 172 13.59 16.03 15.07
C LYS A 172 13.96 17.24 15.94
N ALA A 173 13.38 18.42 15.67
CA ALA A 173 13.61 19.62 16.48
C ALA A 173 13.19 19.45 17.94
N GLN A 174 12.16 18.65 18.19
CA GLN A 174 11.70 18.30 19.53
C GLN A 174 12.51 17.16 20.17
N GLY A 175 13.44 16.51 19.46
CA GLY A 175 14.16 15.32 19.94
C GLY A 175 13.22 14.15 20.24
N PHE A 176 12.21 13.94 19.40
CA PHE A 176 11.24 12.85 19.57
C PHE A 176 11.47 11.77 18.51
N ASP A 177 12.15 10.69 18.92
CA ASP A 177 12.56 9.62 18.01
C ASP A 177 11.59 8.43 17.94
N GLN A 178 10.53 8.43 18.75
CA GLN A 178 9.46 7.41 18.70
C GLN A 178 8.47 7.67 17.55
N VAL A 179 9.00 7.82 16.34
CA VAL A 179 8.28 8.23 15.13
C VAL A 179 8.42 7.19 14.02
N VAL A 180 7.30 6.87 13.39
CA VAL A 180 7.20 6.03 12.19
C VAL A 180 6.67 6.88 11.03
N VAL A 181 7.11 6.63 9.81
CA VAL A 181 6.60 7.34 8.62
C VAL A 181 6.00 6.39 7.59
N SER A 182 4.95 6.81 6.87
CA SER A 182 4.38 6.05 5.75
C SER A 182 3.84 6.95 4.65
N MET A 183 4.16 6.65 3.39
CA MET A 183 3.61 7.26 2.16
C MET A 183 2.71 6.25 1.45
N LYS A 184 1.38 6.41 1.41
CA LYS A 184 0.50 5.42 0.75
C LYS A 184 -0.12 5.97 -0.53
N SER A 185 -0.23 5.11 -1.53
CA SER A 185 -0.99 5.33 -2.76
C SER A 185 -1.56 4.00 -3.24
N SER A 186 -2.68 4.04 -3.97
CA SER A 186 -3.24 2.91 -4.71
C SER A 186 -2.45 2.64 -5.99
N ASN A 187 -1.69 3.62 -6.46
CA ASN A 187 -0.79 3.49 -7.58
C ASN A 187 0.61 3.10 -7.09
N THR A 188 1.01 1.85 -7.39
CA THR A 188 2.31 1.28 -6.98
C THR A 188 3.50 2.10 -7.46
N ARG A 189 3.46 2.69 -8.66
CA ARG A 189 4.54 3.55 -9.18
C ARG A 189 4.70 4.82 -8.35
N VAL A 190 3.59 5.47 -8.03
CA VAL A 190 3.59 6.68 -7.17
C VAL A 190 4.10 6.33 -5.78
N MET A 191 3.60 5.23 -5.19
CA MET A 191 4.01 4.77 -3.86
C MET A 191 5.53 4.50 -3.81
N VAL A 192 6.05 3.68 -4.72
CA VAL A 192 7.47 3.30 -4.72
C VAL A 192 8.36 4.51 -4.94
N ALA A 193 8.01 5.40 -5.88
CA ALA A 193 8.73 6.65 -6.09
C ALA A 193 8.73 7.54 -4.84
N ALA A 194 7.58 7.70 -4.17
CA ALA A 194 7.46 8.53 -2.99
C ALA A 194 8.30 8.02 -1.81
N TYR A 195 8.35 6.70 -1.57
CA TYR A 195 9.20 6.16 -0.51
C TYR A 195 10.70 6.30 -0.82
N ARG A 196 11.11 6.08 -2.07
CA ARG A 196 12.53 6.23 -2.46
C ARG A 196 12.98 7.69 -2.33
N LEU A 197 12.14 8.64 -2.77
CA LEU A 197 12.38 10.08 -2.57
C LEU A 197 12.35 10.47 -1.08
N LEU A 198 11.47 9.87 -0.28
CA LEU A 198 11.43 10.12 1.17
C LEU A 198 12.72 9.66 1.84
N VAL A 199 13.22 8.47 1.49
CA VAL A 199 14.49 7.96 2.01
C VAL A 199 15.63 8.89 1.63
N GLU A 200 15.73 9.33 0.38
CA GLU A 200 16.74 10.29 -0.06
C GLU A 200 16.66 11.61 0.72
N ALA A 201 15.46 12.16 0.92
CA ALA A 201 15.25 13.39 1.69
C ALA A 201 15.60 13.23 3.19
N MET A 202 15.23 12.09 3.79
CA MET A 202 15.58 11.77 5.17
C MET A 202 17.09 11.60 5.35
N ASP A 203 17.75 10.89 4.44
CA ASP A 203 19.19 10.67 4.49
C ASP A 203 19.95 12.00 4.32
N ALA A 204 19.48 12.90 3.45
CA ALA A 204 20.04 14.25 3.27
C ALA A 204 19.93 15.15 4.52
N GLU A 205 18.96 14.89 5.39
CA GLU A 205 18.76 15.61 6.65
C GLU A 205 19.16 14.79 7.88
N ASP A 206 19.89 13.68 7.71
CA ASP A 206 20.31 12.76 8.76
C ASP A 206 19.12 12.32 9.66
N MET A 207 18.08 11.79 9.02
CA MET A 207 16.88 11.24 9.66
C MET A 207 16.77 9.74 9.39
N HIS A 208 16.67 8.95 10.45
CA HIS A 208 16.67 7.49 10.36
C HIS A 208 15.37 6.86 10.88
N TYR A 209 14.22 7.50 10.64
CA TYR A 209 12.94 6.99 11.14
C TYR A 209 12.51 5.68 10.48
N PRO A 210 11.89 4.73 11.23
CA PRO A 210 11.29 3.54 10.67
C PRO A 210 10.16 3.82 9.67
N ILE A 211 10.06 2.95 8.67
CA ILE A 211 9.10 3.07 7.57
C ILE A 211 8.02 1.99 7.67
N HIS A 212 6.75 2.43 7.70
CA HIS A 212 5.58 1.57 7.54
C HIS A 212 5.21 1.49 6.06
N LEU A 213 5.22 0.30 5.46
CA LEU A 213 4.80 0.07 4.08
C LEU A 213 3.35 -0.40 3.95
N GLY A 214 2.75 -0.10 2.80
CA GLY A 214 1.47 -0.66 2.41
C GLY A 214 0.89 0.06 1.20
N VAL A 215 0.38 -0.72 0.25
CA VAL A 215 -0.43 -0.21 -0.86
C VAL A 215 -1.85 0.04 -0.32
N THR A 216 -2.46 1.18 -0.62
CA THR A 216 -3.86 1.43 -0.25
C THR A 216 -4.78 0.95 -1.36
N GLU A 217 -6.03 0.66 -1.06
CA GLU A 217 -7.05 0.32 -2.06
C GLU A 217 -6.65 -0.81 -3.02
N ALA A 218 -6.01 -1.86 -2.51
CA ALA A 218 -5.52 -2.93 -3.38
C ALA A 218 -6.67 -3.80 -3.95
N GLY A 219 -7.88 -3.71 -3.39
CA GLY A 219 -9.02 -4.55 -3.78
C GLY A 219 -9.01 -5.88 -3.05
N ASN A 220 -9.60 -6.91 -3.65
CA ASN A 220 -9.76 -8.24 -3.07
C ASN A 220 -9.15 -9.35 -3.92
N GLY A 221 -9.08 -10.55 -3.37
CA GLY A 221 -8.64 -11.76 -4.05
C GLY A 221 -7.18 -11.70 -4.50
N ILE A 222 -6.88 -12.45 -5.56
CA ILE A 222 -5.52 -12.58 -6.09
C ILE A 222 -4.97 -11.26 -6.64
N GLU A 223 -5.83 -10.42 -7.24
CA GLU A 223 -5.46 -9.11 -7.79
C GLU A 223 -4.92 -8.18 -6.71
N GLY A 224 -5.62 -8.07 -5.56
CA GLY A 224 -5.17 -7.23 -4.45
C GLY A 224 -3.91 -7.74 -3.76
N ARG A 225 -3.71 -9.06 -3.71
CA ARG A 225 -2.48 -9.69 -3.22
C ARG A 225 -1.29 -9.39 -4.14
N ILE A 226 -1.46 -9.57 -5.45
CA ILE A 226 -0.44 -9.23 -6.47
C ILE A 226 -0.10 -7.74 -6.41
N LYS A 227 -1.10 -6.86 -6.39
CA LYS A 227 -0.89 -5.40 -6.33
C LYS A 227 -0.12 -4.98 -5.08
N SER A 228 -0.46 -5.56 -3.93
CA SER A 228 0.26 -5.37 -2.68
C SER A 228 1.70 -5.88 -2.76
N ALA A 229 1.90 -7.08 -3.32
CA ALA A 229 3.21 -7.69 -3.47
C ALA A 229 4.14 -6.92 -4.44
N VAL A 230 3.61 -6.38 -5.55
CA VAL A 230 4.38 -5.51 -6.45
C VAL A 230 4.86 -4.25 -5.72
N GLY A 231 3.97 -3.55 -5.01
CA GLY A 231 4.32 -2.29 -4.34
C GLY A 231 5.21 -2.48 -3.11
N ILE A 232 4.83 -3.38 -2.20
CA ILE A 232 5.58 -3.68 -0.97
C ILE A 232 6.89 -4.38 -1.31
N GLY A 233 6.85 -5.41 -2.18
CA GLY A 233 8.01 -6.19 -2.58
C GLY A 233 9.10 -5.34 -3.25
N ALA A 234 8.73 -4.36 -4.07
CA ALA A 234 9.68 -3.42 -4.66
C ALA A 234 10.52 -2.67 -3.61
N LEU A 235 9.88 -2.17 -2.56
CA LEU A 235 10.56 -1.43 -1.49
C LEU A 235 11.31 -2.36 -0.56
N MET A 236 10.75 -3.52 -0.25
CA MET A 236 11.44 -4.55 0.52
C MET A 236 12.68 -5.06 -0.19
N ALA A 237 12.68 -5.20 -1.52
CA ALA A 237 13.86 -5.56 -2.30
C ALA A 237 14.97 -4.50 -2.22
N ASP A 238 14.58 -3.23 -2.05
CA ASP A 238 15.50 -2.11 -1.83
C ASP A 238 15.98 -2.00 -0.37
N GLY A 239 15.52 -2.89 0.51
CA GLY A 239 15.83 -2.89 1.94
C GLY A 239 14.98 -1.91 2.76
N ILE A 240 13.97 -1.28 2.15
CA ILE A 240 13.10 -0.30 2.79
C ILE A 240 11.92 -1.03 3.44
N GLY A 241 11.62 -0.67 4.69
CA GLY A 241 10.47 -1.19 5.43
C GLY A 241 10.87 -1.82 6.78
N ASP A 242 10.19 -1.37 7.82
CA ASP A 242 10.35 -1.84 9.20
C ASP A 242 9.06 -2.45 9.74
N THR A 243 7.94 -2.13 9.10
CA THR A 243 6.66 -2.77 9.33
C THR A 243 5.80 -2.66 8.08
N ILE A 244 4.90 -3.62 7.85
CA ILE A 244 4.03 -3.63 6.68
C ILE A 244 2.58 -3.87 7.04
N ARG A 245 1.67 -3.41 6.17
CA ARG A 245 0.27 -3.82 6.13
C ARG A 245 -0.14 -4.06 4.68
N VAL A 246 -0.65 -5.25 4.38
CA VAL A 246 -1.42 -5.53 3.16
C VAL A 246 -2.84 -5.00 3.38
N SER A 247 -3.49 -4.36 2.40
CA SER A 247 -4.81 -3.74 2.59
C SER A 247 -5.82 -4.33 1.61
N LEU A 248 -6.59 -5.33 2.06
CA LEU A 248 -7.54 -6.08 1.23
C LEU A 248 -8.98 -5.72 1.59
N THR A 249 -9.86 -5.69 0.60
CA THR A 249 -11.32 -5.63 0.80
C THR A 249 -11.85 -7.03 1.18
N GLU A 250 -11.40 -7.51 2.34
CA GLU A 250 -11.69 -8.81 2.95
C GLU A 250 -11.67 -8.67 4.48
N ALA A 251 -12.00 -9.74 5.20
CA ALA A 251 -11.81 -9.80 6.65
C ALA A 251 -10.36 -9.43 7.04
N PRO A 252 -10.11 -8.50 7.98
CA PRO A 252 -8.77 -7.98 8.28
C PRO A 252 -7.72 -9.02 8.69
N GLU A 253 -8.14 -10.14 9.29
CA GLU A 253 -7.28 -11.28 9.61
C GLU A 253 -6.67 -11.93 8.35
N ASN A 254 -7.33 -11.84 7.19
CA ASN A 254 -6.82 -12.35 5.91
C ASN A 254 -5.69 -11.49 5.32
N GLU A 255 -5.48 -10.26 5.83
CA GLU A 255 -4.31 -9.44 5.45
C GLU A 255 -3.00 -10.05 5.98
N ILE A 256 -3.06 -10.77 7.12
CA ILE A 256 -1.88 -11.20 7.87
C ILE A 256 -1.07 -12.29 7.13
N PRO A 257 -1.66 -13.40 6.64
CA PRO A 257 -0.88 -14.46 5.98
C PRO A 257 -0.12 -13.94 4.75
N VAL A 258 -0.70 -13.00 4.00
CA VAL A 258 -0.08 -12.39 2.81
C VAL A 258 1.11 -11.53 3.22
N ALA A 259 0.96 -10.74 4.28
CA ALA A 259 2.03 -9.92 4.83
C ALA A 259 3.17 -10.77 5.40
N GLU A 260 2.87 -11.81 6.17
CA GLU A 260 3.87 -12.75 6.69
C GLU A 260 4.62 -13.46 5.57
N LEU A 261 3.93 -13.86 4.51
CA LEU A 261 4.55 -14.45 3.32
C LEU A 261 5.58 -13.49 2.70
N LEU A 262 5.25 -12.21 2.55
CA LEU A 262 6.18 -11.19 2.05
C LEU A 262 7.37 -11.01 3.00
N VAL A 263 7.13 -10.85 4.31
CA VAL A 263 8.20 -10.70 5.31
C VAL A 263 9.16 -11.89 5.26
N LYS A 264 8.63 -13.11 5.24
CA LYS A 264 9.43 -14.34 5.16
C LYS A 264 10.21 -14.43 3.84
N HIS A 265 9.58 -14.05 2.72
CA HIS A 265 10.21 -14.08 1.39
C HIS A 265 11.41 -13.13 1.27
N PHE A 266 11.40 -12.01 2.00
CA PHE A 266 12.51 -11.06 2.03
C PHE A 266 13.46 -11.21 3.23
N ALA A 267 13.19 -12.16 4.14
CA ALA A 267 14.00 -12.34 5.36
C ALA A 267 15.48 -12.65 5.06
N ARG A 268 15.76 -13.31 3.94
CA ARG A 268 17.10 -13.63 3.48
C ARG A 268 17.17 -13.61 1.95
N ARG A 269 18.07 -12.80 1.39
CA ARG A 269 18.32 -12.70 -0.06
C ARG A 269 19.84 -12.62 -0.34
N PRO A 270 20.55 -13.75 -0.27
CA PRO A 270 22.00 -13.78 -0.38
C PRO A 270 22.46 -13.53 -1.82
N GLY A 271 23.75 -13.27 -1.98
CA GLY A 271 24.39 -13.07 -3.27
C GLY A 271 24.81 -11.63 -3.49
N LYS A 272 25.90 -11.48 -4.23
CA LYS A 272 26.46 -10.19 -4.66
C LYS A 272 26.64 -10.23 -6.17
N PHE A 273 25.99 -9.32 -6.85
CA PHE A 273 25.90 -9.24 -8.30
C PHE A 273 26.51 -7.90 -8.74
N PRO A 274 27.75 -7.87 -9.23
CA PRO A 274 28.41 -6.63 -9.63
C PRO A 274 27.59 -5.84 -10.66
N VAL A 275 27.40 -4.54 -10.45
CA VAL A 275 26.73 -3.64 -11.39
C VAL A 275 27.80 -2.74 -12.03
N LEU A 276 28.08 -2.95 -13.30
CA LEU A 276 29.13 -2.26 -14.07
C LEU A 276 28.68 -0.88 -14.55
N HIS A 277 27.37 -0.71 -14.77
CA HIS A 277 26.77 0.52 -15.31
C HIS A 277 25.64 1.06 -14.42
N PRO A 278 25.91 1.44 -13.16
CA PRO A 278 24.88 1.94 -12.25
C PRO A 278 24.26 3.27 -12.72
N GLU A 279 24.98 4.06 -13.53
CA GLU A 279 24.51 5.32 -14.10
C GLU A 279 23.32 5.18 -15.06
N ARG A 280 23.04 3.95 -15.54
CA ARG A 280 21.91 3.65 -16.43
C ARG A 280 20.59 3.50 -15.69
N TYR A 281 20.58 3.59 -14.36
CA TYR A 281 19.40 3.45 -13.52
C TYR A 281 19.25 4.63 -12.57
N SER A 282 18.00 5.04 -12.32
CA SER A 282 17.66 5.97 -11.25
C SER A 282 16.59 5.35 -10.35
N PRO A 283 16.78 5.31 -9.02
CA PRO A 283 15.77 4.81 -8.11
C PRO A 283 14.57 5.77 -8.00
N THR A 284 14.78 7.07 -8.20
CA THR A 284 13.79 8.13 -7.96
C THR A 284 13.19 8.71 -9.23
N GLU A 285 13.72 8.36 -10.40
CA GLU A 285 13.18 8.74 -11.70
C GLU A 285 12.86 7.52 -12.56
N TYR A 286 11.61 7.40 -12.98
CA TYR A 286 11.22 6.37 -13.92
C TYR A 286 11.70 6.69 -15.32
N ARG A 287 12.49 5.79 -15.92
CA ARG A 287 12.91 5.86 -17.31
C ARG A 287 12.84 4.46 -17.91
N ARG A 288 12.17 4.33 -19.06
CA ARG A 288 12.21 3.05 -19.80
C ARG A 288 13.57 2.90 -20.45
N ARG A 289 14.15 1.71 -20.31
CA ARG A 289 15.43 1.37 -20.95
C ARG A 289 15.31 1.20 -22.46
N THR A 290 14.14 0.81 -22.97
CA THR A 290 13.90 0.56 -24.40
C THR A 290 12.63 1.25 -24.91
N ASN A 291 12.40 1.17 -26.23
CA ASN A 291 11.21 1.69 -26.90
C ASN A 291 10.01 0.73 -26.88
N VAL A 292 10.08 -0.41 -26.17
CA VAL A 292 8.96 -1.33 -26.04
C VAL A 292 7.81 -0.61 -25.30
N ALA A 293 6.71 -0.41 -26.02
CA ALA A 293 5.57 0.34 -25.52
C ALA A 293 4.77 -0.46 -24.47
N VAL A 294 4.60 -1.76 -24.73
CA VAL A 294 3.79 -2.69 -23.94
C VAL A 294 4.62 -3.94 -23.67
N PRO A 295 4.92 -4.25 -22.40
CA PRO A 295 5.67 -5.46 -22.08
C PRO A 295 4.95 -6.74 -22.48
N VAL A 296 5.73 -7.73 -22.92
CA VAL A 296 5.22 -9.03 -23.38
C VAL A 296 5.14 -10.07 -22.26
N VAL A 297 4.26 -11.05 -22.43
CA VAL A 297 4.15 -12.25 -21.56
C VAL A 297 4.74 -13.49 -22.25
N HIS A 298 4.96 -14.58 -21.52
CA HIS A 298 5.70 -15.74 -22.05
C HIS A 298 5.03 -16.45 -23.25
N THR A 299 3.72 -16.29 -23.42
CA THR A 299 2.97 -16.86 -24.55
C THR A 299 2.96 -16.00 -25.81
N GLU A 300 3.55 -14.81 -25.76
CA GLU A 300 3.62 -13.88 -26.88
C GLU A 300 4.94 -14.02 -27.65
N PRO A 301 5.00 -13.58 -28.93
CA PRO A 301 6.22 -13.68 -29.73
C PRO A 301 7.37 -12.90 -29.09
N LEU A 302 8.53 -13.56 -28.94
CA LEU A 302 9.72 -13.02 -28.27
C LEU A 302 10.88 -12.73 -29.23
N GLU A 303 10.62 -12.64 -30.54
CA GLU A 303 11.66 -12.33 -31.52
C GLU A 303 12.32 -10.97 -31.21
N GLY A 304 13.65 -10.97 -31.13
CA GLY A 304 14.42 -9.76 -30.79
C GLY A 304 14.52 -9.45 -29.29
N PHE A 305 13.85 -10.21 -28.42
CA PHE A 305 14.04 -10.12 -26.98
C PHE A 305 15.19 -11.01 -26.50
N CYS A 306 15.88 -10.55 -25.47
CA CYS A 306 16.82 -11.34 -24.71
C CYS A 306 16.14 -11.87 -23.45
N VAL A 307 16.07 -13.19 -23.30
CA VAL A 307 15.55 -13.81 -22.08
C VAL A 307 16.69 -13.92 -21.07
N ILE A 308 16.51 -13.34 -19.89
CA ILE A 308 17.45 -13.42 -18.77
C ILE A 308 16.76 -14.14 -17.62
N GLU A 309 17.31 -15.29 -17.21
CA GLU A 309 16.77 -16.10 -16.13
C GLU A 309 17.51 -15.85 -14.82
N ALA A 310 16.77 -15.56 -13.75
CA ALA A 310 17.30 -15.53 -12.40
C ALA A 310 17.35 -16.94 -11.80
N VAL A 311 18.53 -17.36 -11.35
CA VAL A 311 18.74 -18.69 -10.74
C VAL A 311 19.12 -18.62 -9.26
N SER A 312 19.31 -17.41 -8.71
CA SER A 312 19.65 -17.21 -7.31
C SER A 312 18.44 -17.05 -6.39
N GLU A 313 18.71 -17.04 -5.08
CA GLU A 313 17.75 -16.67 -4.04
C GLU A 313 17.51 -15.15 -3.94
N ASN A 314 18.21 -14.34 -4.74
CA ASN A 314 18.00 -12.89 -4.83
C ASN A 314 17.79 -12.44 -6.28
N PRO A 315 16.67 -12.86 -6.91
CA PRO A 315 16.41 -12.61 -8.33
C PRO A 315 16.40 -11.13 -8.70
N THR A 316 15.91 -10.27 -7.81
CA THR A 316 15.81 -8.84 -8.10
C THR A 316 17.19 -8.20 -8.31
N ALA A 317 18.15 -8.45 -7.41
CA ALA A 317 19.50 -7.91 -7.56
C ALA A 317 20.25 -8.56 -8.74
N GLU A 318 20.08 -9.88 -8.91
CA GLU A 318 20.64 -10.64 -10.04
C GLU A 318 20.18 -10.09 -11.39
N LEU A 319 18.86 -9.92 -11.57
CA LEU A 319 18.27 -9.41 -12.81
C LEU A 319 18.61 -7.94 -13.05
N ARG A 320 18.60 -7.09 -12.01
CA ARG A 320 19.06 -5.69 -12.12
C ARG A 320 20.49 -5.64 -12.64
N ALA A 321 21.40 -6.38 -12.00
CA ALA A 321 22.80 -6.42 -12.41
C ALA A 321 22.96 -6.96 -13.84
N ALA A 322 22.31 -8.08 -14.17
CA ALA A 322 22.39 -8.68 -15.50
C ALA A 322 21.91 -7.72 -16.60
N ILE A 323 20.79 -7.01 -16.38
CA ILE A 323 20.23 -6.05 -17.34
C ILE A 323 21.14 -4.84 -17.50
N LEU A 324 21.62 -4.26 -16.40
CA LEU A 324 22.44 -3.05 -16.44
C LEU A 324 23.80 -3.31 -17.09
N ASN A 325 24.32 -4.54 -16.96
CA ASN A 325 25.60 -4.96 -17.51
C ASN A 325 25.54 -5.39 -18.98
N LEU A 326 24.37 -5.34 -19.64
CA LEU A 326 24.30 -5.62 -21.07
C LEU A 326 25.13 -4.61 -21.88
N ASP A 327 25.96 -5.14 -22.78
CA ASP A 327 26.80 -4.30 -23.66
C ASP A 327 25.96 -3.38 -24.56
N THR A 328 24.80 -3.88 -25.01
CA THR A 328 23.91 -3.19 -25.95
C THR A 328 22.49 -3.10 -25.42
N PRO A 329 21.81 -1.93 -25.55
CA PRO A 329 20.40 -1.80 -25.26
C PRO A 329 19.59 -2.70 -26.20
N ARG A 330 18.98 -3.74 -25.65
CA ARG A 330 18.07 -4.66 -26.34
C ARG A 330 16.91 -5.03 -25.41
N PRO A 331 15.68 -5.25 -25.90
CA PRO A 331 14.55 -5.66 -25.06
C PRO A 331 14.85 -6.90 -24.22
N VAL A 332 14.42 -6.92 -22.96
CA VAL A 332 14.66 -8.03 -22.04
C VAL A 332 13.36 -8.63 -21.52
N VAL A 333 13.24 -9.95 -21.61
CA VAL A 333 12.26 -10.74 -20.86
C VAL A 333 12.93 -11.27 -19.59
N VAL A 334 12.36 -10.95 -18.43
CA VAL A 334 12.86 -11.46 -17.15
C VAL A 334 12.17 -12.77 -16.80
N LYS A 335 12.97 -13.82 -16.64
CA LYS A 335 12.50 -15.18 -16.38
C LYS A 335 12.86 -15.62 -14.97
N ARG A 336 11.95 -16.33 -14.30
CA ARG A 336 12.24 -17.03 -13.04
C ARG A 336 11.41 -18.29 -12.89
N ARG A 337 12.06 -19.35 -12.41
CA ARG A 337 11.41 -20.61 -12.07
C ARG A 337 10.90 -20.62 -10.64
N TYR A 338 9.69 -21.13 -10.41
CA TYR A 338 9.06 -21.28 -9.10
C TYR A 338 8.59 -22.73 -8.88
N GLY A 339 8.81 -23.24 -7.67
CA GLY A 339 8.39 -24.58 -7.24
C GLY A 339 7.19 -24.58 -6.31
N GLU A 340 6.41 -23.49 -6.27
CA GLU A 340 5.26 -23.36 -5.40
C GLU A 340 4.10 -24.26 -5.86
N THR A 341 3.23 -24.66 -4.94
CA THR A 341 2.04 -25.48 -5.23
C THR A 341 0.74 -24.71 -5.04
N SER A 342 0.80 -23.57 -4.35
CA SER A 342 -0.33 -22.66 -4.16
C SER A 342 -0.30 -21.56 -5.23
N PRO A 343 -1.38 -21.37 -6.02
CA PRO A 343 -1.50 -20.26 -6.96
C PRO A 343 -1.26 -18.89 -6.30
N GLU A 344 -1.81 -18.73 -5.09
CA GLU A 344 -1.67 -17.50 -4.31
C GLU A 344 -0.21 -17.25 -3.91
N THR A 345 0.48 -18.28 -3.42
CA THR A 345 1.89 -18.17 -3.02
C THR A 345 2.78 -17.89 -4.23
N LEU A 346 2.55 -18.57 -5.36
CA LEU A 346 3.22 -18.32 -6.62
C LEU A 346 3.07 -16.85 -7.03
N ALA A 347 1.82 -16.37 -7.09
CA ALA A 347 1.51 -15.02 -7.54
C ALA A 347 2.15 -13.95 -6.65
N VAL A 348 2.07 -14.10 -5.33
CA VAL A 348 2.66 -13.14 -4.37
C VAL A 348 4.18 -13.11 -4.50
N LYS A 349 4.85 -14.27 -4.51
CA LYS A 349 6.32 -14.32 -4.65
C LYS A 349 6.79 -13.79 -6.00
N ALA A 350 6.11 -14.17 -7.09
CA ALA A 350 6.46 -13.70 -8.42
C ALA A 350 6.26 -12.20 -8.60
N ALA A 351 5.16 -11.66 -8.08
CA ALA A 351 4.90 -10.23 -8.05
C ALA A 351 5.97 -9.45 -7.28
N ALA A 352 6.37 -9.97 -6.11
CA ALA A 352 7.40 -9.37 -5.27
C ALA A 352 8.80 -9.41 -5.89
N ASP A 353 9.16 -10.49 -6.59
CA ASP A 353 10.48 -10.67 -7.21
C ASP A 353 10.63 -9.89 -8.52
N LEU A 354 9.61 -9.95 -9.39
CA LEU A 354 9.69 -9.48 -10.78
C LEU A 354 9.02 -8.13 -11.02
N GLY A 355 7.98 -7.77 -10.25
CA GLY A 355 7.20 -6.55 -10.46
C GLY A 355 8.04 -5.27 -10.39
N VAL A 356 9.04 -5.26 -9.51
CA VAL A 356 9.96 -4.14 -9.35
C VAL A 356 10.79 -3.83 -10.60
N LEU A 357 11.09 -4.83 -11.44
CA LEU A 357 11.88 -4.63 -12.67
C LEU A 357 11.10 -3.81 -13.71
N PHE A 358 9.76 -3.84 -13.65
CA PHE A 358 8.87 -3.00 -14.45
C PHE A 358 8.66 -1.63 -13.84
N LEU A 359 8.57 -1.55 -12.50
CA LEU A 359 8.53 -0.28 -11.77
C LEU A 359 9.83 0.52 -11.96
N ASP A 360 10.95 -0.16 -12.13
CA ASP A 360 12.27 0.40 -12.43
C ASP A 360 12.45 0.74 -13.92
N GLY A 361 11.55 0.29 -14.80
CA GLY A 361 11.65 0.51 -16.25
C GLY A 361 12.76 -0.30 -16.95
N LEU A 362 13.25 -1.37 -16.31
CA LEU A 362 14.38 -2.18 -16.78
C LEU A 362 13.95 -3.33 -17.69
N ALA A 363 12.81 -3.95 -17.39
CA ALA A 363 12.29 -5.12 -18.09
C ALA A 363 11.23 -4.76 -19.14
N ASP A 364 11.21 -5.53 -20.23
CA ASP A 364 10.35 -5.35 -21.39
C ASP A 364 9.42 -6.56 -21.62
N GLY A 365 9.55 -7.62 -20.81
CA GLY A 365 8.63 -8.75 -20.76
C GLY A 365 8.87 -9.62 -19.53
N ILE A 366 7.90 -10.49 -19.21
CA ILE A 366 7.90 -11.35 -18.03
C ILE A 366 7.73 -12.82 -18.44
N TRP A 367 8.43 -13.71 -17.75
CA TRP A 367 8.24 -15.15 -17.87
C TRP A 367 8.34 -15.85 -16.50
N ILE A 368 7.21 -16.34 -16.01
CA ILE A 368 7.10 -17.19 -14.83
C ILE A 368 7.15 -18.65 -15.28
N ASP A 369 8.22 -19.38 -14.95
CA ASP A 369 8.33 -20.82 -15.20
C ASP A 369 7.85 -21.60 -13.96
N ALA A 370 6.60 -22.06 -13.99
CA ALA A 370 5.99 -22.79 -12.88
C ALA A 370 5.28 -24.04 -13.41
N PRO A 371 6.01 -25.15 -13.68
CA PRO A 371 5.49 -26.30 -14.42
C PRO A 371 4.35 -27.07 -13.73
N GLY A 372 4.06 -26.75 -12.46
CA GLY A 372 2.92 -27.31 -11.73
C GLY A 372 1.57 -26.64 -12.04
N PHE A 373 1.54 -25.57 -12.84
CA PHE A 373 0.34 -24.79 -13.15
C PHE A 373 0.04 -24.79 -14.65
N ALA A 374 -1.22 -24.55 -15.00
CA ALA A 374 -1.63 -24.39 -16.38
C ALA A 374 -1.04 -23.10 -16.99
N GLU A 375 -0.68 -23.14 -18.27
CA GLU A 375 -0.09 -21.99 -19.00
C GLU A 375 -0.97 -20.73 -18.91
N GLU A 376 -2.29 -20.89 -19.04
CA GLU A 376 -3.24 -19.78 -18.93
C GLU A 376 -3.29 -19.18 -17.52
N GLU A 377 -3.09 -19.98 -16.47
CA GLU A 377 -3.04 -19.49 -15.10
C GLU A 377 -1.79 -18.63 -14.87
N ILE A 378 -0.63 -19.11 -15.35
CA ILE A 378 0.64 -18.39 -15.31
C ILE A 378 0.52 -17.07 -16.08
N ARG A 379 -0.02 -17.13 -17.30
CA ARG A 379 -0.24 -15.95 -18.15
C ARG A 379 -1.12 -14.91 -17.46
N ASN A 380 -2.17 -15.33 -16.76
CA ASN A 380 -3.02 -14.43 -16.01
C ASN A 380 -2.28 -13.76 -14.84
N ILE A 381 -1.44 -14.50 -14.12
CA ILE A 381 -0.57 -13.92 -13.06
C ILE A 381 0.38 -12.88 -13.66
N GLU A 382 1.03 -13.18 -14.77
CA GLU A 382 1.93 -12.24 -15.46
C GLU A 382 1.23 -10.95 -15.87
N LEU A 383 0.05 -11.05 -16.49
CA LEU A 383 -0.75 -9.89 -16.87
C LEU A 383 -1.17 -9.05 -15.65
N MET A 384 -1.54 -9.71 -14.54
CA MET A 384 -1.86 -9.02 -13.29
C MET A 384 -0.65 -8.31 -12.69
N ILE A 385 0.56 -8.89 -12.76
CA ILE A 385 1.79 -8.24 -12.31
C ILE A 385 2.10 -7.00 -13.16
N LEU A 386 2.00 -7.11 -14.48
CA LEU A 386 2.22 -5.98 -15.39
C LEU A 386 1.18 -4.86 -15.20
N GLN A 387 -0.08 -5.22 -14.91
CA GLN A 387 -1.14 -4.28 -14.57
C GLN A 387 -0.87 -3.60 -13.22
N ALA A 388 -0.50 -4.37 -12.20
CA ALA A 388 -0.12 -3.84 -10.89
C ALA A 388 1.10 -2.90 -10.99
N ALA A 389 2.05 -3.16 -11.89
CA ALA A 389 3.20 -2.29 -12.16
C ALA A 389 2.87 -1.10 -13.08
N ARG A 390 1.62 -0.98 -13.56
CA ARG A 390 1.13 0.10 -14.43
C ARG A 390 1.88 0.22 -15.76
N VAL A 391 2.29 -0.91 -16.32
CA VAL A 391 3.01 -0.98 -17.62
C VAL A 391 2.17 -1.62 -18.72
N ARG A 392 1.15 -2.41 -18.36
CA ARG A 392 0.18 -3.00 -19.31
C ARG A 392 -1.14 -3.26 -18.59
N PHE A 393 -2.24 -2.73 -19.11
CA PHE A 393 -3.59 -3.03 -18.61
C PHE A 393 -4.20 -4.15 -19.45
N SER A 394 -4.82 -5.13 -18.79
CA SER A 394 -5.39 -6.32 -19.43
C SER A 394 -6.86 -6.52 -19.12
N HIS A 395 -7.31 -6.03 -17.96
CA HIS A 395 -8.67 -6.13 -17.47
C HIS A 395 -9.08 -4.81 -16.81
N THR A 396 -10.37 -4.67 -16.50
CA THR A 396 -10.82 -3.58 -15.62
C THR A 396 -10.14 -3.72 -14.26
N GLU A 397 -9.57 -2.62 -13.76
CA GLU A 397 -8.98 -2.53 -12.43
C GLU A 397 -10.03 -2.03 -11.44
N TYR A 398 -10.06 -2.64 -10.26
CA TYR A 398 -10.92 -2.22 -9.16
C TYR A 398 -10.09 -1.64 -8.02
N ILE A 399 -10.33 -0.36 -7.73
CA ILE A 399 -9.66 0.37 -6.66
C ILE A 399 -10.62 0.43 -5.48
N ALA A 400 -10.46 -0.46 -4.51
CA ALA A 400 -11.45 -0.62 -3.45
C ALA A 400 -10.82 -0.64 -2.05
N CYS A 401 -11.50 0.02 -1.11
CA CYS A 401 -10.96 0.17 0.23
C CYS A 401 -11.04 -1.12 1.02
N PRO A 402 -10.09 -1.37 1.94
CA PRO A 402 -10.10 -2.56 2.77
C PRO A 402 -11.27 -2.61 3.77
N SER A 403 -12.18 -1.62 3.72
CA SER A 403 -13.11 -1.26 4.79
C SER A 403 -12.39 -0.72 6.04
N CYS A 404 -13.16 -0.04 6.90
CA CYS A 404 -12.77 0.33 8.25
C CYS A 404 -14.07 0.62 9.05
N GLY A 405 -13.96 0.96 10.34
CA GLY A 405 -15.12 1.38 11.14
C GLY A 405 -15.88 2.64 10.65
N ARG A 406 -15.49 3.22 9.50
CA ARG A 406 -16.18 4.33 8.82
C ARG A 406 -17.04 3.87 7.65
N THR A 407 -16.90 2.61 7.22
CA THR A 407 -17.59 2.09 6.04
C THR A 407 -19.09 2.09 6.30
N LEU A 408 -19.85 2.67 5.36
CA LEU A 408 -21.29 2.92 5.53
C LEU A 408 -22.18 1.83 4.94
N TYR A 409 -21.60 0.82 4.29
CA TYR A 409 -22.27 -0.29 3.62
C TYR A 409 -21.36 -1.52 3.52
N ASP A 410 -21.90 -2.66 3.10
CA ASP A 410 -21.11 -3.87 2.87
C ASP A 410 -20.27 -3.74 1.59
N ILE A 411 -19.05 -3.23 1.75
CA ILE A 411 -18.16 -2.96 0.62
C ILE A 411 -17.71 -4.24 -0.10
N GLU A 412 -17.59 -5.36 0.60
CA GLU A 412 -17.20 -6.64 0.00
C GLU A 412 -18.28 -7.11 -0.97
N LYS A 413 -19.54 -7.12 -0.52
CA LYS A 413 -20.68 -7.47 -1.37
C LYS A 413 -20.85 -6.49 -2.53
N THR A 414 -20.72 -5.18 -2.28
CA THR A 414 -20.82 -4.18 -3.35
C THR A 414 -19.69 -4.33 -4.37
N LEU A 415 -18.46 -4.55 -3.95
CA LEU A 415 -17.33 -4.78 -4.86
C LEU A 415 -17.58 -6.03 -5.72
N ALA A 416 -18.08 -7.11 -5.13
CA ALA A 416 -18.44 -8.32 -5.87
C ALA A 416 -19.56 -8.05 -6.91
N ALA A 417 -20.57 -7.26 -6.55
CA ALA A 417 -21.66 -6.89 -7.45
C ALA A 417 -21.20 -5.96 -8.60
N VAL A 418 -20.33 -5.01 -8.31
CA VAL A 418 -19.72 -4.15 -9.34
C VAL A 418 -18.86 -5.00 -10.29
N LYS A 419 -18.03 -5.90 -9.76
CA LYS A 419 -17.20 -6.83 -10.55
C LYS A 419 -18.03 -7.73 -11.46
N SER A 420 -19.12 -8.31 -10.96
CA SER A 420 -19.97 -9.22 -11.75
C SER A 420 -20.61 -8.52 -12.95
N ARG A 421 -20.90 -7.21 -12.83
CA ARG A 421 -21.49 -6.40 -13.90
C ARG A 421 -20.46 -5.80 -14.85
N THR A 422 -19.19 -5.66 -14.49
CA THR A 422 -18.22 -4.85 -15.25
C THR A 422 -16.92 -5.57 -15.62
N SER A 423 -16.69 -6.81 -15.17
CA SER A 423 -15.41 -7.53 -15.37
C SER A 423 -15.10 -7.90 -16.83
N HIS A 424 -16.11 -7.93 -17.70
CA HIS A 424 -15.93 -8.13 -19.14
C HIS A 424 -15.32 -6.90 -19.84
N LEU A 425 -15.42 -5.72 -19.22
CA LEU A 425 -14.83 -4.48 -19.72
C LEU A 425 -13.31 -4.52 -19.56
N LYS A 426 -12.60 -3.77 -20.40
CA LYS A 426 -11.14 -3.68 -20.41
C LYS A 426 -10.70 -2.23 -20.33
N ASN A 427 -9.51 -2.01 -19.76
CA ASN A 427 -8.87 -0.69 -19.67
C ASN A 427 -9.66 0.37 -18.88
N LEU A 428 -10.61 -0.04 -18.05
CA LEU A 428 -11.30 0.85 -17.11
C LEU A 428 -10.73 0.70 -15.71
N LYS A 429 -10.81 1.77 -14.94
CA LYS A 429 -10.55 1.79 -13.50
C LYS A 429 -11.81 2.21 -12.78
N ILE A 430 -12.29 1.36 -11.89
CA ILE A 430 -13.52 1.60 -11.12
C ILE A 430 -13.17 1.65 -9.64
N GLY A 431 -13.37 2.83 -9.03
CA GLY A 431 -13.23 3.04 -7.60
C GLY A 431 -14.48 2.61 -6.84
N VAL A 432 -14.33 1.81 -5.79
CA VAL A 432 -15.42 1.41 -4.88
C VAL A 432 -15.03 1.75 -3.44
N MET A 433 -15.62 2.80 -2.88
CA MET A 433 -15.13 3.44 -1.66
C MET A 433 -16.17 3.48 -0.55
N GLY A 434 -15.80 2.91 0.60
CA GLY A 434 -16.70 2.75 1.75
C GLY A 434 -17.19 4.05 2.42
N CYS A 435 -16.49 5.17 2.22
CA CYS A 435 -16.85 6.45 2.80
C CYS A 435 -16.36 7.65 1.98
N ILE A 436 -17.01 8.80 2.17
CA ILE A 436 -16.69 10.08 1.50
C ILE A 436 -15.38 10.72 2.00
N VAL A 437 -14.85 10.25 3.12
CA VAL A 437 -13.73 10.90 3.83
C VAL A 437 -12.43 10.82 3.03
N ASN A 438 -11.97 9.60 2.73
CA ASN A 438 -10.79 9.41 1.90
C ASN A 438 -11.16 8.96 0.47
N GLY A 439 -12.37 8.43 0.27
CA GLY A 439 -12.80 7.81 -0.98
C GLY A 439 -12.52 8.65 -2.23
N PRO A 440 -12.94 9.92 -2.30
CA PRO A 440 -12.69 10.77 -3.47
C PRO A 440 -11.22 10.99 -3.80
N GLY A 441 -10.35 11.08 -2.78
CA GLY A 441 -8.90 11.22 -2.97
C GLY A 441 -8.23 9.90 -3.37
N GLU A 442 -8.66 8.80 -2.75
CA GLU A 442 -8.13 7.45 -2.98
C GLU A 442 -8.49 6.88 -4.37
N MET A 443 -9.63 7.29 -4.94
CA MET A 443 -10.06 6.93 -6.30
C MET A 443 -9.73 8.00 -7.34
N ALA A 444 -8.88 8.99 -7.01
CA ALA A 444 -8.66 10.15 -7.87
C ALA A 444 -8.02 9.82 -9.23
N ASP A 445 -7.53 8.59 -9.42
CA ASP A 445 -7.00 8.01 -10.65
C ASP A 445 -7.96 7.02 -11.34
N ALA A 446 -9.16 6.83 -10.80
CA ALA A 446 -10.22 5.99 -11.38
C ALA A 446 -11.00 6.74 -12.47
N ASP A 447 -11.48 6.01 -13.46
CA ASP A 447 -12.36 6.55 -14.51
C ASP A 447 -13.78 6.74 -13.97
N TYR A 448 -14.23 5.84 -13.11
CA TYR A 448 -15.53 5.88 -12.46
C TYR A 448 -15.41 5.64 -10.96
N GLY A 449 -16.27 6.28 -10.17
CA GLY A 449 -16.27 6.14 -8.72
C GLY A 449 -17.65 5.80 -8.16
N TYR A 450 -17.71 4.84 -7.26
CA TYR A 450 -18.86 4.46 -6.43
C TYR A 450 -18.49 4.72 -4.96
N VAL A 451 -19.02 5.79 -4.36
CA VAL A 451 -18.60 6.25 -3.02
C VAL A 451 -19.77 6.31 -2.05
N GLY A 452 -19.61 5.69 -0.88
CA GLY A 452 -20.55 5.82 0.24
C GLY A 452 -20.59 7.24 0.78
N ALA A 453 -21.74 7.90 0.69
CA ALA A 453 -21.93 9.27 1.15
C ALA A 453 -22.62 9.34 2.52
N ALA A 454 -23.62 8.48 2.74
CA ALA A 454 -24.34 8.29 4.01
C ALA A 454 -24.87 6.83 4.06
N PRO A 455 -25.37 6.33 5.20
CA PRO A 455 -26.00 5.01 5.25
C PRO A 455 -27.09 4.86 4.18
N GLY A 456 -26.96 3.83 3.33
CA GLY A 456 -27.87 3.59 2.19
C GLY A 456 -27.79 4.61 1.04
N ARG A 457 -26.77 5.47 1.00
CA ARG A 457 -26.64 6.55 0.01
C ARG A 457 -25.28 6.55 -0.67
N ILE A 458 -25.28 6.59 -2.00
CA ILE A 458 -24.10 6.54 -2.84
C ILE A 458 -23.97 7.83 -3.65
N THR A 459 -22.74 8.22 -3.95
CA THR A 459 -22.43 9.28 -4.92
C THR A 459 -21.56 8.67 -6.03
N LEU A 460 -21.96 8.89 -7.28
CA LEU A 460 -21.25 8.43 -8.47
C LEU A 460 -20.38 9.53 -9.06
N TYR A 461 -19.22 9.13 -9.57
CA TYR A 461 -18.21 10.02 -10.13
C TYR A 461 -17.75 9.54 -11.52
N LYS A 462 -17.41 10.50 -12.40
CA LYS A 462 -16.59 10.30 -13.61
C LYS A 462 -15.28 11.06 -13.38
N GLY A 463 -14.18 10.34 -13.27
CA GLY A 463 -12.93 10.87 -12.75
C GLY A 463 -13.14 11.49 -11.37
N ARG A 464 -12.84 12.77 -11.23
CA ARG A 464 -13.03 13.55 -9.97
C ARG A 464 -14.36 14.30 -9.91
N THR A 465 -15.17 14.24 -10.96
CA THR A 465 -16.41 15.00 -11.06
C THR A 465 -17.56 14.19 -10.50
N VAL A 466 -18.30 14.75 -9.54
CA VAL A 466 -19.57 14.19 -9.05
C VAL A 466 -20.58 14.26 -10.20
N VAL A 467 -21.16 13.12 -10.56
CA VAL A 467 -22.21 13.04 -11.61
C VAL A 467 -23.58 12.85 -10.98
N GLU A 468 -23.70 11.94 -10.03
CA GLU A 468 -24.93 11.70 -9.28
C GLU A 468 -24.65 11.71 -7.78
N ARG A 469 -25.48 12.39 -7.00
CA ARG A 469 -25.22 12.63 -5.57
C ARG A 469 -26.31 12.07 -4.69
N ASN A 470 -25.90 11.34 -3.66
CA ASN A 470 -26.78 10.78 -2.62
C ASN A 470 -27.96 9.95 -3.18
N ILE A 471 -27.70 9.17 -4.23
CA ILE A 471 -28.68 8.25 -4.79
C ILE A 471 -28.88 7.04 -3.87
N PRO A 472 -30.06 6.40 -3.86
CA PRO A 472 -30.29 5.17 -3.12
C PRO A 472 -29.31 4.07 -3.54
N GLN A 473 -28.75 3.34 -2.57
CA GLN A 473 -27.72 2.31 -2.82
C GLN A 473 -28.22 1.19 -3.74
N GLU A 474 -29.50 0.84 -3.61
CA GLU A 474 -30.19 -0.19 -4.38
C GLU A 474 -30.24 0.12 -5.89
N GLU A 475 -30.27 1.40 -6.27
CA GLU A 475 -30.28 1.85 -7.67
C GLU A 475 -28.86 2.13 -8.19
N ALA A 476 -27.90 2.35 -7.30
CA ALA A 476 -26.61 2.94 -7.63
C ALA A 476 -25.75 2.09 -8.58
N LEU A 477 -25.89 0.76 -8.55
CA LEU A 477 -25.15 -0.11 -9.48
C LEU A 477 -25.67 -0.01 -10.91
N ASP A 478 -26.99 0.06 -11.08
CA ASP A 478 -27.59 0.22 -12.41
C ASP A 478 -27.27 1.61 -12.98
N ARG A 479 -27.34 2.65 -12.14
CA ARG A 479 -26.90 4.00 -12.48
C ARG A 479 -25.41 4.07 -12.86
N LEU A 480 -24.54 3.31 -12.18
CA LEU A 480 -23.13 3.22 -12.56
C LEU A 480 -22.97 2.61 -13.97
N VAL A 481 -23.73 1.56 -14.29
CA VAL A 481 -23.69 0.95 -15.63
C VAL A 481 -24.21 1.89 -16.71
N GLU A 482 -25.31 2.61 -16.44
CA GLU A 482 -25.83 3.66 -17.33
C GLU A 482 -24.79 4.76 -17.54
N LEU A 483 -24.14 5.22 -16.48
CA LEU A 483 -23.08 6.21 -16.56
C LEU A 483 -21.90 5.73 -17.43
N ILE A 484 -21.52 4.46 -17.33
CA ILE A 484 -20.46 3.88 -18.18
C ILE A 484 -20.92 3.85 -19.65
N ARG A 485 -22.18 3.45 -19.92
CA ARG A 485 -22.78 3.44 -21.26
C ARG A 485 -22.87 4.82 -21.89
N ASP A 486 -23.36 5.80 -21.16
CA ASP A 486 -23.55 7.18 -21.63
C ASP A 486 -22.23 7.86 -22.02
N ASN A 487 -21.11 7.39 -21.46
CA ASN A 487 -19.77 7.86 -21.79
C ASN A 487 -19.10 7.05 -22.90
N GLY A 488 -19.76 6.04 -23.48
CA GLY A 488 -19.24 5.23 -24.58
C GLY A 488 -18.20 4.19 -24.17
N ASP A 489 -18.03 3.95 -22.86
CA ASP A 489 -17.01 3.05 -22.29
C ASP A 489 -17.55 1.63 -22.05
N TRP A 490 -18.83 1.39 -22.35
CA TRP A 490 -19.49 0.08 -22.21
C TRP A 490 -19.38 -0.76 -23.48
N VAL A 491 -19.04 -2.04 -23.33
CA VAL A 491 -19.03 -3.05 -24.39
C VAL A 491 -19.84 -4.23 -23.90
N GLU A 492 -20.78 -4.74 -24.69
CA GLU A 492 -21.59 -5.91 -24.28
C GLU A 492 -20.71 -7.17 -24.13
N PRO A 493 -20.99 -8.04 -23.13
CA PRO A 493 -20.15 -9.17 -22.72
C PRO A 493 -20.03 -10.32 -23.73
#